data_AF-A0A2A5V215-F1
#
_entry.id   AF-A0A2A5V215-F1
#
_cell.length_a   1.000
_cell.length_b   1.000
_cell.length_c   1.000
_cell.angle_alpha   90.00
_cell.angle_beta   90.00
_cell.angle_gamma   90.00
#
_symmetry.space_group_name_H-M   'P 1'
#
loop_
_entity.id
_entity.type
_entity.pdbx_description
1 polymer ?
#
loop_
_entity_poly.entity_id
_entity_poly.type
_entity_poly.pdbx_seq_one_letter_code
_entity_poly.pdbx_strand_id
1 'polypeptide(L)' 'FKGRELQHSHLGNELMTKIKEDMKDIGKVELHPKFDGKQMIMVIQPI' A
#
# COMPACT_ATOMS: atom_id res chain seq x y z
N PHE A 1 9.37 3.58 3.97
CA PHE A 1 9.54 4.98 4.40
C PHE A 1 10.76 5.12 5.30
N LYS A 2 11.82 5.80 4.84
CA LYS A 2 13.03 6.06 5.66
C LYS A 2 12.99 7.47 6.26
N GLY A 3 12.95 7.58 7.59
CA GLY A 3 13.11 8.85 8.31
C GLY A 3 11.99 9.86 8.02
N ARG A 4 12.30 10.92 7.24
CA ARG A 4 11.40 12.05 6.94
C ARG A 4 10.14 11.67 6.15
N GLU A 5 10.16 10.54 5.45
CA GLU A 5 9.01 10.10 4.65
C GLU A 5 7.83 9.61 5.49
N LEU A 6 8.04 9.25 6.76
CA LEU A 6 6.96 8.89 7.68
C LEU A 6 6.02 10.08 7.95
N GLN A 7 6.52 11.33 7.89
CA GLN A 7 5.68 12.53 8.03
C GLN A 7 4.72 12.72 6.84
N HIS A 8 5.02 12.09 5.69
CA HIS A 8 4.17 12.10 4.51
C HIS A 8 3.42 10.77 4.32
N SER A 9 2.93 10.21 5.42
CA SER A 9 2.10 8.99 5.40
C SER A 9 0.90 9.10 4.46
N HIS A 10 0.38 10.31 4.26
CA HIS A 10 -0.70 10.58 3.31
C HIS A 10 -0.31 10.28 1.85
N LEU A 11 0.90 10.65 1.41
CA LEU A 11 1.41 10.33 0.07
C LEU A 11 1.54 8.81 -0.13
N GLY A 12 1.93 8.09 0.93
CA GLY A 12 1.96 6.63 0.93
C GLY A 12 0.57 6.01 0.73
N ASN A 13 -0.44 6.53 1.42
CA ASN A 13 -1.83 6.07 1.27
C ASN A 13 -2.40 6.35 -0.12
N GLU A 14 -2.13 7.54 -0.69
CA GLU A 14 -2.53 7.86 -2.06
C GLU A 14 -1.89 6.91 -3.08
N LEU A 15 -0.59 6.65 -2.95
CA LEU A 15 0.12 5.72 -3.82
C LEU A 15 -0.46 4.29 -3.72
N MET A 16 -0.71 3.81 -2.50
CA MET A 16 -1.31 2.50 -2.29
C MET A 16 -2.73 2.40 -2.85
N THR A 17 -3.48 3.49 -2.83
CA THR A 17 -4.83 3.55 -3.41
C THR A 17 -4.77 3.37 -4.92
N LYS A 18 -3.84 4.06 -5.60
CA LYS A 18 -3.59 3.88 -7.04
C LYS A 18 -3.18 2.45 -7.38
N ILE A 19 -2.20 1.89 -6.66
CA ILE A 19 -1.75 0.51 -6.88
C ILE A 19 -2.91 -0.48 -6.68
N LYS A 20 -3.75 -0.27 -5.66
CA LYS A 20 -4.92 -1.12 -5.42
C LYS A 20 -5.93 -1.05 -6.58
N GLU A 21 -6.18 0.13 -7.13
CA GLU A 21 -7.05 0.29 -8.30
C GLU A 21 -6.49 -0.41 -9.52
N ASP A 22 -5.20 -0.21 -9.83
CA ASP A 22 -4.53 -0.83 -10.97
C ASP A 22 -4.50 -2.37 -10.87
N MET A 23 -4.42 -2.90 -9.65
CA MET A 23 -4.33 -4.35 -9.40
C MET A 23 -5.70 -5.04 -9.30
N LYS A 24 -6.80 -4.29 -9.31
CA LYS A 24 -8.17 -4.81 -9.11
C LYS A 24 -8.59 -5.83 -10.17
N ASP A 25 -8.05 -5.71 -11.37
CA ASP A 25 -8.39 -6.56 -12.52
C ASP A 25 -7.58 -7.86 -12.56
N ILE A 26 -6.48 -7.96 -11.82
CA ILE A 26 -5.57 -9.12 -11.83
C ILE A 26 -5.40 -9.79 -10.47
N GLY A 27 -6.00 -9.24 -9.40
CA GLY A 27 -5.88 -9.77 -8.06
C GLY A 27 -6.90 -9.21 -7.08
N LYS A 28 -7.01 -9.88 -5.93
CA LYS A 28 -7.84 -9.47 -4.80
C LYS A 28 -6.95 -9.02 -3.64
N VAL A 29 -7.35 -7.95 -2.97
CA VAL A 29 -6.65 -7.49 -1.76
C VAL A 29 -6.91 -8.48 -0.63
N GLU A 30 -5.87 -9.18 -0.20
CA GLU A 30 -5.91 -10.08 0.95
C GLU A 30 -5.61 -9.33 2.25
N LEU A 31 -4.67 -8.39 2.20
CA LEU A 31 -4.31 -7.54 3.33
C LEU A 31 -4.27 -6.08 2.90
N HIS A 32 -5.09 -5.25 3.56
CA HIS A 32 -5.10 -3.81 3.35
C HIS A 32 -3.76 -3.16 3.69
N PRO A 33 -3.41 -2.04 3.03
CA PRO A 33 -2.20 -1.28 3.34
C PRO A 33 -2.12 -0.95 4.83
N LYS A 34 -1.05 -1.40 5.49
CA LYS A 34 -0.78 -1.11 6.90
C LYS A 34 0.68 -0.75 7.09
N PHE A 35 0.95 0.08 8.09
CA PHE A 35 2.33 0.34 8.50
C PHE A 35 2.87 -0.85 9.32
N ASP A 36 4.02 -1.36 8.89
CA ASP A 36 4.84 -2.33 9.61
C ASP A 36 6.21 -1.70 9.89
N GLY A 37 6.36 -1.16 11.10
CA GLY A 37 7.53 -0.40 11.52
C GLY A 37 7.80 0.85 10.66
N LYS A 38 8.68 0.71 9.67
CA LYS A 38 9.09 1.78 8.75
C LYS A 38 8.59 1.58 7.32
N GLN A 39 7.78 0.55 7.07
CA GLN A 39 7.26 0.22 5.74
C GLN A 39 5.74 0.24 5.77
N MET A 40 5.11 0.46 4.60
CA MET A 40 3.69 0.19 4.42
C MET A 40 3.58 -1.01 3.51
N ILE A 41 2.82 -2.00 3.95
CA ILE A 41 2.71 -3.31 3.30
C ILE A 41 1.26 -3.54 2.94
N MET A 42 1.02 -3.97 1.71
CA MET A 42 -0.26 -4.46 1.19
C MET A 42 -0.01 -5.83 0.56
N VAL A 43 -0.93 -6.77 0.74
CA VAL A 43 -0.84 -8.10 0.12
C VAL A 43 -1.99 -8.27 -0.86
N ILE A 44 -1.64 -8.61 -2.10
CA ILE A 44 -2.58 -8.89 -3.18
C ILE A 44 -2.40 -10.35 -3.57
N GLN A 45 -3.50 -11.08 -3.63
CA GLN A 45 -3.55 -12.44 -4.12
C GLN A 45 -3.98 -12.41 -5.59
N PRO A 46 -3.20 -13.00 -6.51
CA PRO A 46 -3.62 -13.13 -7.90
C PRO A 46 -4.86 -14.03 -8.01
N ILE A 47 -5.71 -13.75 -9.00
CA ILE A 47 -6.91 -14.57 -9.32
C ILE A 47 -6.55 -15.82 -10.12
#